data_AF-K2PVN1-F1
#
_entry.id   AF-K2PVN1-F1
#
_cell.length_a   1.000
_cell.length_b   1.000
_cell.length_c   1.000
_cell.angle_alpha   90.00
_cell.angle_beta   90.00
_cell.angle_gamma   90.00
#
_symmetry.space_group_name_H-M   'P 1'
#
loop_
_entity.id
_entity.type
_entity.pdbx_description
1 polymer ?
#
loop_
_entity_poly.entity_id
_entity_poly.type
_entity_poly.pdbx_seq_one_letter_code
_entity_poly.pdbx_strand_id
1 'polypeptide(L)'
;MGNKKTSRKMLTEQLMAKIFAEMQKEVLQSEDQVRSFMNGMAGKSIDNICSGDLSNEQKAQDLIYEAYDSTVKKGKQLAEKALELDADNADIYNYLAEKEPNFEKALQLYKQGVKAGEKKLGKQAFKEDKGHFWGLLETRPYMRAKAGLEECLALSGQHQEAASIYWEMLDLNPNDNQGIRYKLSSLLLKMDDFKGYEKLYKLTPDESAAHWNYNRVL
;
A
#
# COMPACT_ATOMS: atom_id res chain seq x y z
N MET A 1 31.50 -2.10 0.41
CA MET A 1 30.45 -2.72 -0.43
C MET A 1 29.19 -2.81 0.39
N GLY A 2 28.33 -1.79 0.31
CA GLY A 2 27.10 -1.71 1.10
C GLY A 2 26.04 -2.63 0.51
N ASN A 3 25.63 -3.62 1.29
CA ASN A 3 24.59 -4.57 0.93
C ASN A 3 23.28 -3.77 0.73
N LYS A 4 22.86 -3.56 -0.52
CA LYS A 4 21.58 -2.93 -0.86
C LYS A 4 20.47 -3.87 -0.38
N LYS A 5 19.96 -3.65 0.83
CA LYS A 5 18.65 -4.17 1.21
C LYS A 5 17.63 -3.38 0.40
N THR A 6 17.41 -3.82 -0.84
CA THR A 6 16.20 -3.53 -1.60
C THR A 6 15.01 -3.68 -0.65
N SER A 7 14.03 -2.78 -0.71
CA SER A 7 12.74 -3.07 -0.09
C SER A 7 12.15 -4.26 -0.85
N ARG A 8 12.40 -5.48 -0.35
CA ARG A 8 12.04 -6.75 -1.01
C ARG A 8 10.57 -6.78 -1.45
N LYS A 9 9.72 -6.01 -0.78
CA LYS A 9 8.29 -5.83 -1.07
C LYS A 9 8.03 -5.06 -2.37
N MET A 10 8.71 -3.94 -2.61
CA MET A 10 8.49 -3.11 -3.82
C MET A 10 8.96 -3.84 -5.09
N LEU A 11 10.06 -4.59 -5.00
CA LEU A 11 10.55 -5.39 -6.12
C LEU A 11 9.56 -6.47 -6.56
N THR A 12 8.94 -7.18 -5.60
CA THR A 12 7.93 -8.20 -5.91
C THR A 12 6.67 -7.57 -6.51
N GLU A 13 6.25 -6.42 -6.00
CA GLU A 13 5.09 -5.70 -6.54
C GLU A 13 5.34 -5.20 -7.97
N GLN A 14 6.52 -4.63 -8.24
CA GLN A 14 6.95 -4.22 -9.58
C GLN A 14 6.95 -5.40 -10.57
N LEU A 15 7.46 -6.56 -10.14
CA LEU A 15 7.44 -7.77 -10.94
C LEU A 15 6.00 -8.21 -11.27
N MET A 16 5.14 -8.28 -10.25
CA MET A 16 3.74 -8.66 -10.46
C MET A 16 3.03 -7.68 -11.41
N ALA A 17 3.25 -6.38 -11.26
CA ALA A 17 2.68 -5.36 -12.15
C ALA A 17 3.12 -5.57 -13.61
N LYS A 18 4.41 -5.86 -13.82
CA LYS A 18 4.98 -6.18 -15.14
C LYS A 18 4.36 -7.45 -15.76
N ILE A 19 4.20 -8.51 -14.97
CA ILE A 19 3.55 -9.75 -15.42
C ILE A 19 2.09 -9.48 -15.79
N PHE A 20 1.33 -8.79 -14.94
CA PHE A 20 -0.08 -8.46 -15.21
C PHE A 20 -0.25 -7.61 -16.46
N ALA A 21 0.61 -6.60 -16.66
CA ALA A 21 0.57 -5.77 -17.86
C ALA A 21 0.80 -6.58 -19.15
N GLU A 22 1.69 -7.58 -19.10
CA GLU A 22 1.92 -8.46 -20.25
C GLU A 22 0.75 -9.43 -20.47
N MET A 23 0.22 -10.01 -19.37
CA MET A 23 -0.97 -10.86 -19.42
C MET A 23 -2.20 -10.14 -19.99
N GLN A 24 -2.33 -8.82 -19.82
CA GLN A 24 -3.43 -8.06 -20.40
C GLN A 24 -3.29 -7.83 -21.92
N LYS A 25 -2.06 -7.88 -22.46
CA LYS A 25 -1.85 -7.79 -23.92
C LYS A 25 -2.22 -9.09 -24.61
N GLU A 26 -1.96 -10.22 -23.96
CA GLU A 26 -2.38 -11.52 -24.45
C GLU A 26 -3.85 -11.77 -24.06
N VAL A 27 -4.70 -12.12 -25.01
CA VAL A 27 -6.09 -12.49 -24.70
C VAL A 27 -6.08 -13.91 -24.09
N LEU A 28 -5.81 -14.00 -22.79
CA LEU A 28 -5.81 -15.25 -22.03
C LEU A 28 -7.24 -15.50 -21.51
N GLN A 29 -7.94 -16.48 -22.09
CA GLN A 29 -9.32 -16.84 -21.76
C GLN A 29 -9.48 -18.18 -21.05
N SER A 30 -8.39 -18.94 -20.83
CA SER A 30 -8.43 -20.21 -20.11
C SER A 30 -7.25 -20.39 -19.14
N GLU A 31 -7.46 -21.20 -18.10
CA GLU A 31 -6.40 -21.57 -17.13
C GLU A 31 -5.19 -22.21 -17.83
N ASP A 32 -5.41 -23.00 -18.88
CA ASP A 32 -4.34 -23.61 -19.66
C ASP A 32 -3.49 -22.57 -20.40
N GLN A 33 -4.11 -21.51 -20.92
CA GLN A 33 -3.39 -20.40 -21.56
C GLN A 33 -2.56 -19.63 -20.55
N VAL A 34 -3.11 -19.33 -19.37
CA VAL A 34 -2.37 -18.71 -18.27
C VAL A 34 -1.19 -19.59 -17.84
N ARG A 35 -1.41 -20.90 -17.68
CA ARG A 35 -0.35 -21.84 -17.29
C ARG A 35 0.74 -21.95 -18.34
N SER A 36 0.37 -22.00 -19.62
CA SER A 36 1.31 -22.00 -20.74
C SER A 36 2.14 -20.71 -20.79
N PHE A 37 1.48 -19.56 -20.62
CA PHE A 37 2.13 -18.24 -20.51
C PHE A 37 3.15 -18.22 -19.37
N MET A 38 2.73 -18.61 -18.16
CA MET A 38 3.60 -18.66 -16.97
C MET A 38 4.80 -19.60 -17.15
N ASN A 39 4.59 -20.77 -17.76
CA ASN A 39 5.68 -21.70 -18.10
C ASN A 39 6.64 -21.10 -19.14
N GLY A 40 6.12 -20.35 -20.11
CA GLY A 40 6.91 -19.65 -21.13
C GLY A 40 7.74 -18.48 -20.59
N MET A 41 7.43 -18.00 -19.38
CA MET A 41 8.21 -17.00 -18.65
C MET A 41 9.28 -17.62 -17.74
N ALA A 42 9.15 -18.91 -17.40
CA ALA A 42 10.10 -19.59 -16.51
C ALA A 42 11.51 -19.57 -17.11
N GLY A 43 12.44 -18.89 -16.44
CA GLY A 43 13.85 -18.78 -16.86
C GLY A 43 14.17 -17.58 -17.77
N LYS A 44 13.20 -16.75 -18.15
CA LYS A 44 13.45 -15.48 -18.85
C LYS A 44 13.68 -14.34 -17.85
N SER A 45 14.59 -13.41 -18.18
CA SER A 45 14.69 -12.15 -17.44
C SER A 45 13.44 -11.31 -17.68
N ILE A 46 12.92 -10.69 -16.62
CA ILE A 46 11.72 -9.84 -16.64
C ILE A 46 11.86 -8.69 -17.64
N ASP A 47 13.07 -8.17 -17.80
CA ASP A 47 13.36 -7.08 -18.75
C ASP A 47 13.15 -7.51 -20.22
N ASN A 48 13.21 -8.80 -20.52
CA ASN A 48 12.97 -9.33 -21.86
C ASN A 48 11.48 -9.61 -22.14
N ILE A 49 10.63 -9.54 -21.11
CA ILE A 49 9.20 -9.87 -21.21
C ILE A 49 8.39 -8.60 -21.50
N CYS A 50 8.73 -7.48 -20.86
CA CYS A 50 7.97 -6.24 -21.00
C CYS A 50 8.54 -5.34 -22.12
N SER A 51 8.31 -5.70 -23.37
CA SER A 51 8.83 -4.99 -24.55
C SER A 51 7.75 -4.12 -25.23
N GLY A 52 7.20 -3.14 -24.51
CA GLY A 52 6.24 -2.17 -25.07
C GLY A 52 6.36 -0.77 -24.44
N ASP A 53 5.80 0.24 -25.12
CA ASP A 53 5.77 1.61 -24.61
C ASP A 53 4.91 1.68 -23.35
N LEU A 54 5.57 1.96 -22.21
CA LEU A 54 4.89 2.12 -20.92
C LEU A 54 4.02 3.39 -20.92
N SER A 55 2.84 3.29 -20.30
CA SER A 55 2.00 4.47 -20.02
C SER A 55 2.70 5.43 -19.06
N ASN A 56 2.24 6.68 -18.98
CA ASN A 56 2.79 7.64 -18.01
C ASN A 56 2.63 7.16 -16.57
N GLU A 57 1.50 6.50 -16.25
CA GLU A 57 1.25 5.92 -14.93
C GLU A 57 2.23 4.80 -14.59
N GLN A 58 2.50 3.90 -15.54
CA GLN A 58 3.47 2.83 -15.37
C GLN A 58 4.89 3.38 -15.19
N LYS A 59 5.27 4.37 -16.01
CA LYS A 59 6.55 5.07 -15.88
C LYS A 59 6.69 5.76 -14.53
N ALA A 60 5.64 6.45 -14.07
CA ALA A 60 5.63 7.10 -12.76
C ALA A 60 5.81 6.09 -11.62
N GLN A 61 5.11 4.95 -11.68
CA GLN A 61 5.25 3.90 -10.67
C GLN A 61 6.64 3.26 -10.68
N ASP A 62 7.21 2.99 -11.85
CA ASP A 62 8.58 2.46 -11.98
C ASP A 62 9.63 3.43 -11.42
N LEU A 63 9.46 4.74 -11.63
CA LEU A 63 10.30 5.77 -11.02
C LEU A 63 10.23 5.73 -9.49
N ILE A 64 9.04 5.50 -8.91
CA ILE A 64 8.88 5.38 -7.46
C ILE A 64 9.51 4.09 -6.92
N TYR A 65 9.36 2.97 -7.61
CA TYR A 65 10.08 1.74 -7.25
C TYR A 65 11.59 1.96 -7.25
N GLU A 66 12.12 2.63 -8.27
CA GLU A 66 13.54 3.01 -8.33
C GLU A 66 13.92 3.99 -7.20
N ALA A 67 13.02 4.90 -6.82
CA ALA A 67 13.25 5.86 -5.74
C ALA A 67 13.45 5.16 -4.38
N TYR A 68 12.70 4.10 -4.10
CA TYR A 68 12.84 3.28 -2.89
C TYR A 68 14.18 2.55 -2.79
N ASP A 69 14.81 2.24 -3.93
CA ASP A 69 16.12 1.58 -4.00
C ASP A 69 17.30 2.54 -4.20
N SER A 70 17.02 3.84 -4.23
CA SER A 70 17.98 4.90 -4.46
C SER A 70 18.37 5.64 -3.17
N THR A 71 19.40 6.48 -3.26
CA THR A 71 19.70 7.43 -2.17
C THR A 71 18.54 8.42 -2.03
N VAL A 72 18.32 8.97 -0.84
CA VAL A 72 17.24 9.95 -0.60
C VAL A 72 17.28 11.11 -1.59
N LYS A 73 18.48 11.62 -1.90
CA LYS A 73 18.65 12.71 -2.88
C LYS A 73 18.15 12.30 -4.27
N LYS A 74 18.59 11.13 -4.77
CA LYS A 74 18.18 10.64 -6.09
C LYS A 74 16.69 10.28 -6.11
N GLY A 75 16.19 9.63 -5.07
CA GLY A 75 14.78 9.25 -5.02
C GLY A 75 13.83 10.44 -4.95
N LYS A 76 14.20 11.55 -4.29
CA LYS A 76 13.42 12.80 -4.39
C LYS A 76 13.34 13.33 -5.83
N GLN A 77 14.44 13.30 -6.58
CA GLN A 77 14.45 13.70 -8.00
C GLN A 77 13.60 12.76 -8.88
N LEU A 78 13.59 11.46 -8.57
CA LEU A 78 12.74 10.48 -9.26
C LEU A 78 11.26 10.72 -8.93
N ALA A 79 10.93 11.03 -7.68
CA ALA A 79 9.58 11.37 -7.25
C ALA A 79 9.06 12.67 -7.91
N GLU A 80 9.91 13.69 -8.07
CA GLU A 80 9.57 14.92 -8.81
C GLU A 80 9.22 14.61 -10.28
N LYS A 81 10.02 13.77 -10.95
CA LYS A 81 9.72 13.31 -12.32
C LYS A 81 8.43 12.47 -12.39
N ALA A 82 8.18 11.64 -11.37
CA ALA A 82 6.96 10.85 -11.30
C ALA A 82 5.72 11.76 -11.17
N LEU A 83 5.80 12.87 -10.43
CA LEU A 83 4.70 13.84 -10.30
C LEU A 83 4.35 14.51 -11.64
N GLU A 84 5.35 14.78 -12.48
CA GLU A 84 5.12 15.34 -13.82
C GLU A 84 4.35 14.37 -14.74
N LEU A 85 4.50 13.07 -14.50
CA LEU A 85 3.87 12.02 -15.31
C LEU A 85 2.48 11.62 -14.80
N ASP A 86 2.33 11.49 -13.48
CA ASP A 86 1.10 11.03 -12.83
C ASP A 86 0.98 11.61 -11.41
N ALA A 87 0.44 12.82 -11.32
CA ALA A 87 0.24 13.52 -10.04
C ALA A 87 -0.80 12.85 -9.12
N ASP A 88 -1.62 11.92 -9.64
CA ASP A 88 -2.63 11.20 -8.87
C ASP A 88 -2.09 9.85 -8.32
N ASN A 89 -0.80 9.56 -8.53
CA ASN A 89 -0.14 8.42 -7.93
C ASN A 89 0.18 8.66 -6.44
N ALA A 90 -0.58 8.00 -5.56
CA ALA A 90 -0.43 8.11 -4.11
C ALA A 90 0.96 7.71 -3.59
N ASP A 91 1.66 6.78 -4.25
CA ASP A 91 2.96 6.28 -3.79
C ASP A 91 4.07 7.33 -3.90
N ILE A 92 3.91 8.30 -4.79
CA ILE A 92 4.84 9.44 -4.85
C ILE A 92 4.82 10.19 -3.52
N TYR A 93 3.62 10.50 -3.02
CA TYR A 93 3.44 11.20 -1.76
C TYR A 93 3.84 10.31 -0.58
N ASN A 94 3.60 9.01 -0.63
CA ASN A 94 4.07 8.06 0.40
C ASN A 94 5.59 8.10 0.53
N TYR A 95 6.30 8.02 -0.60
CA TYR A 95 7.75 8.11 -0.63
C TYR A 95 8.23 9.44 -0.05
N LEU A 96 7.66 10.56 -0.52
CA LEU A 96 8.05 11.89 -0.07
C LEU A 96 7.81 12.07 1.43
N ALA A 97 6.66 11.62 1.95
CA ALA A 97 6.30 11.69 3.36
C ALA A 97 7.28 10.87 4.23
N GLU A 98 7.61 9.65 3.82
CA GLU A 98 8.54 8.79 4.55
C GLU A 98 9.96 9.39 4.63
N LYS A 99 10.35 10.21 3.64
CA LYS A 99 11.67 10.90 3.60
C LYS A 99 11.61 12.35 4.07
N GLU A 100 10.50 12.77 4.67
CA GLU A 100 10.33 14.11 5.20
C GLU A 100 10.61 14.12 6.71
N PRO A 101 11.69 14.80 7.18
CA PRO A 101 12.01 14.86 8.60
C PRO A 101 11.05 15.74 9.40
N ASN A 102 10.39 16.71 8.77
CA ASN A 102 9.40 17.53 9.45
C ASN A 102 8.06 16.78 9.52
N PHE A 103 7.67 16.44 10.73
CA PHE A 103 6.47 15.67 11.00
C PHE A 103 5.18 16.29 10.42
N GLU A 104 4.98 17.60 10.55
CA GLU A 104 3.79 18.28 10.03
C GLU A 104 3.74 18.22 8.50
N LYS A 105 4.89 18.38 7.84
CA LYS A 105 4.99 18.23 6.39
C LYS A 105 4.74 16.80 5.94
N ALA A 106 5.26 15.80 6.65
CA ALA A 106 4.99 14.39 6.38
C ALA A 106 3.48 14.08 6.48
N LEU A 107 2.82 14.60 7.52
CA LEU A 107 1.37 14.48 7.68
C LEU A 107 0.61 15.09 6.48
N GLN A 108 1.00 16.28 6.01
CA GLN A 108 0.38 16.89 4.83
C GLN A 108 0.61 16.08 3.56
N LEU A 109 1.81 15.53 3.37
CA LEU A 109 2.13 14.66 2.24
C LEU A 109 1.27 13.39 2.26
N TYR A 110 1.09 12.72 3.40
CA TYR A 110 0.17 11.57 3.49
C TYR A 110 -1.28 11.96 3.18
N LYS A 111 -1.75 13.13 3.67
CA LYS A 111 -3.08 13.65 3.29
C LYS A 111 -3.22 13.89 1.78
N GLN A 112 -2.15 14.35 1.13
CA GLN A 112 -2.12 14.49 -0.33
C GLN A 112 -2.14 13.12 -1.03
N GLY A 113 -1.37 12.14 -0.54
CA GLY A 113 -1.36 10.77 -1.06
C GLY A 113 -2.73 10.10 -0.98
N VAL A 114 -3.45 10.26 0.14
CA VAL A 114 -4.82 9.76 0.28
C VAL A 114 -5.75 10.39 -0.77
N LYS A 115 -5.71 11.72 -0.93
CA LYS A 115 -6.54 12.43 -1.92
C LYS A 115 -6.21 12.04 -3.37
N ALA A 116 -4.92 11.91 -3.68
CA ALA A 116 -4.45 11.46 -4.99
C ALA A 116 -4.98 10.05 -5.30
N GLY A 117 -4.86 9.13 -4.34
CA GLY A 117 -5.40 7.78 -4.45
C GLY A 117 -6.93 7.74 -4.61
N GLU A 118 -7.68 8.51 -3.84
CA GLU A 118 -9.15 8.61 -3.97
C GLU A 118 -9.55 9.09 -5.38
N LYS A 119 -8.84 10.08 -5.90
CA LYS A 119 -9.08 10.61 -7.25
C LYS A 119 -8.75 9.58 -8.32
N LYS A 120 -7.61 8.90 -8.21
CA LYS A 120 -7.16 7.89 -9.17
C LYS A 120 -8.09 6.67 -9.21
N LEU A 121 -8.49 6.16 -8.05
CA LEU A 121 -9.35 4.98 -7.94
C LEU A 121 -10.79 5.28 -8.33
N GLY A 122 -11.25 6.50 -8.06
CA GLY A 122 -12.64 6.90 -8.30
C GLY A 122 -13.63 6.19 -7.37
N LYS A 123 -14.86 6.72 -7.31
CA LYS A 123 -15.87 6.26 -6.33
C LYS A 123 -16.33 4.81 -6.52
N GLN A 124 -16.15 4.24 -7.71
CA GLN A 124 -16.65 2.91 -8.03
C GLN A 124 -15.78 1.82 -7.40
N ALA A 125 -14.46 2.00 -7.39
CA ALA A 125 -13.53 1.07 -6.76
C ALA A 125 -13.85 0.85 -5.27
N PHE A 126 -14.20 1.92 -4.55
CA PHE A 126 -14.62 1.84 -3.14
C PHE A 126 -15.92 1.07 -2.88
N LYS A 127 -16.67 0.73 -3.94
CA LYS A 127 -17.86 -0.11 -3.85
C LYS A 127 -17.62 -1.52 -4.35
N GLU A 128 -17.00 -1.65 -5.52
CA GLU A 128 -16.81 -2.95 -6.20
C GLU A 128 -15.65 -3.73 -5.61
N ASP A 129 -14.57 -3.04 -5.23
CA ASP A 129 -13.32 -3.68 -4.77
C ASP A 129 -13.22 -3.74 -3.25
N LYS A 130 -14.20 -3.18 -2.54
CA LYS A 130 -14.23 -3.16 -1.07
C LYS A 130 -14.09 -4.58 -0.52
N GLY A 131 -13.18 -4.75 0.44
CA GLY A 131 -12.81 -6.06 0.97
C GLY A 131 -11.58 -6.68 0.31
N HIS A 132 -11.19 -6.18 -0.87
CA HIS A 132 -10.14 -6.74 -1.70
C HIS A 132 -9.01 -5.77 -2.02
N PHE A 133 -8.99 -4.58 -1.43
CA PHE A 133 -8.03 -3.52 -1.76
C PHE A 133 -6.58 -4.05 -1.76
N TRP A 134 -6.15 -4.78 -0.73
CA TRP A 134 -4.77 -5.28 -0.70
C TRP A 134 -4.44 -6.31 -1.80
N GLY A 135 -5.43 -7.03 -2.31
CA GLY A 135 -5.27 -7.97 -3.42
C GLY A 135 -5.04 -7.27 -4.76
N LEU A 136 -5.53 -6.04 -4.92
CA LEU A 136 -5.47 -5.25 -6.15
C LEU A 136 -4.28 -4.28 -6.10
N LEU A 137 -3.36 -4.39 -7.05
CA LEU A 137 -2.13 -3.60 -7.07
C LEU A 137 -2.42 -2.11 -7.14
N GLU A 138 -3.46 -1.73 -7.87
CA GLU A 138 -3.89 -0.37 -8.17
C GLU A 138 -4.32 0.39 -6.91
N THR A 139 -4.83 -0.32 -5.88
CA THR A 139 -5.31 0.31 -4.64
C THR A 139 -4.26 0.35 -3.53
N ARG A 140 -3.15 -0.39 -3.67
CA ARG A 140 -2.11 -0.46 -2.63
C ARG A 140 -1.43 0.89 -2.34
N PRO A 141 -1.14 1.75 -3.33
CA PRO A 141 -0.63 3.09 -3.05
C PRO A 141 -1.54 3.88 -2.11
N TYR A 142 -2.85 3.81 -2.30
CA TYR A 142 -3.84 4.43 -1.42
C TYR A 142 -3.83 3.83 -0.01
N MET A 143 -3.81 2.50 0.10
CA MET A 143 -3.76 1.80 1.38
C MET A 143 -2.47 2.10 2.17
N ARG A 144 -1.35 2.29 1.47
CA ARG A 144 -0.08 2.77 2.07
C ARG A 144 -0.19 4.22 2.56
N ALA A 145 -0.87 5.09 1.80
CA ALA A 145 -1.10 6.48 2.20
C ALA A 145 -1.96 6.59 3.46
N LYS A 146 -3.04 5.79 3.54
CA LYS A 146 -3.87 5.70 4.75
C LYS A 146 -3.07 5.21 5.96
N ALA A 147 -2.20 4.21 5.78
CA ALA A 147 -1.33 3.70 6.84
C ALA A 147 -0.34 4.75 7.37
N GLY A 148 0.28 5.53 6.48
CA GLY A 148 1.15 6.62 6.91
C GLY A 148 0.39 7.77 7.59
N LEU A 149 -0.82 8.07 7.11
CA LEU A 149 -1.69 9.09 7.69
C LEU A 149 -2.14 8.72 9.10
N GLU A 150 -2.65 7.51 9.32
CA GLU A 150 -3.04 7.06 10.66
C GLU A 150 -1.88 7.14 11.64
N GLU A 151 -0.67 6.79 11.18
CA GLU A 151 0.49 6.70 12.07
C GLU A 151 0.91 8.09 12.53
N CYS A 152 0.90 9.06 11.62
CA CYS A 152 1.10 10.47 11.96
C CYS A 152 -0.01 10.99 12.90
N LEU A 153 -1.28 10.66 12.65
CA LEU A 153 -2.36 11.12 13.53
C LEU A 153 -2.25 10.51 14.94
N ALA A 154 -1.93 9.22 15.03
CA ALA A 154 -1.76 8.52 16.31
C ALA A 154 -0.58 9.10 17.10
N LEU A 155 0.56 9.34 16.45
CA LEU A 155 1.75 9.91 17.10
C LEU A 155 1.56 11.37 17.56
N SER A 156 0.70 12.13 16.89
CA SER A 156 0.36 13.51 17.27
C SER A 156 -0.78 13.62 18.28
N GLY A 157 -1.28 12.49 18.81
CA GLY A 157 -2.35 12.48 19.80
C GLY A 157 -3.76 12.64 19.22
N GLN A 158 -3.91 12.69 17.90
CA GLN A 158 -5.21 12.73 17.19
C GLN A 158 -5.80 11.31 17.10
N HIS A 159 -5.94 10.67 18.26
CA HIS A 159 -6.25 9.24 18.36
C HIS A 159 -7.61 8.87 17.76
N GLN A 160 -8.64 9.70 17.91
CA GLN A 160 -9.96 9.42 17.34
C GLN A 160 -9.94 9.43 15.81
N GLU A 161 -9.21 10.36 15.19
CA GLU A 161 -9.07 10.43 13.73
C GLU A 161 -8.27 9.22 13.21
N ALA A 162 -7.17 8.86 13.88
CA ALA A 162 -6.40 7.65 13.57
C ALA A 162 -7.26 6.38 13.69
N ALA A 163 -8.06 6.25 14.75
CA ALA A 163 -8.98 5.14 14.94
C ALA A 163 -10.02 5.02 13.80
N SER A 164 -10.57 6.15 13.34
CA SER A 164 -11.48 6.16 12.20
C SER A 164 -10.82 5.62 10.93
N ILE A 165 -9.56 6.00 10.67
CA ILE A 165 -8.82 5.54 9.50
C ILE A 165 -8.52 4.04 9.59
N TYR A 166 -8.12 3.54 10.76
CA TYR A 166 -7.93 2.11 10.94
C TYR A 166 -9.20 1.32 10.64
N TRP A 167 -10.36 1.76 11.16
CA TRP A 167 -11.63 1.09 10.88
C TRP A 167 -11.97 1.09 9.39
N GLU A 168 -11.75 2.20 8.69
CA GLU A 168 -11.93 2.28 7.24
C GLU A 168 -10.99 1.31 6.51
N MET A 169 -9.72 1.26 6.90
CA MET A 169 -8.75 0.35 6.28
C MET A 169 -9.11 -1.12 6.53
N LEU A 170 -9.66 -1.48 7.70
CA LEU A 170 -10.17 -2.84 7.97
C LEU A 170 -11.40 -3.18 7.12
N ASP A 171 -12.25 -2.19 6.83
CA ASP A 171 -13.41 -2.36 5.97
C ASP A 171 -13.02 -2.57 4.50
N LEU A 172 -11.96 -1.89 4.05
CA LEU A 172 -11.38 -2.05 2.70
C LEU A 172 -10.51 -3.31 2.56
N ASN A 173 -9.88 -3.74 3.66
CA ASN A 173 -9.02 -4.92 3.74
C ASN A 173 -9.26 -5.72 5.04
N PRO A 174 -10.33 -6.53 5.12
CA PRO A 174 -10.67 -7.32 6.31
C PRO A 174 -9.63 -8.38 6.69
N ASN A 175 -8.92 -8.91 5.67
CA ASN A 175 -7.80 -9.82 5.89
C ASN A 175 -6.63 -9.11 6.60
N ASP A 176 -6.62 -7.78 6.60
CA ASP A 176 -5.64 -6.92 7.25
C ASP A 176 -4.20 -7.40 7.07
N ASN A 177 -3.84 -7.49 5.79
CA ASN A 177 -2.49 -7.79 5.35
C ASN A 177 -1.45 -6.75 5.82
N GLN A 178 -1.89 -5.59 6.31
CA GLN A 178 -1.02 -4.54 6.85
C GLN A 178 -0.83 -4.65 8.38
N GLY A 179 -1.58 -5.52 9.06
CA GLY A 179 -1.51 -5.72 10.51
C GLY A 179 -2.01 -4.53 11.32
N ILE A 180 -2.89 -3.70 10.76
CA ILE A 180 -3.43 -2.51 11.40
C ILE A 180 -4.32 -2.83 12.61
N ARG A 181 -4.88 -4.04 12.70
CA ARG A 181 -5.71 -4.45 13.85
C ARG A 181 -4.96 -4.38 15.18
N TYR A 182 -3.67 -4.68 15.20
CA TYR A 182 -2.88 -4.63 16.44
C TYR A 182 -2.62 -3.19 16.89
N LYS A 183 -2.38 -2.28 15.93
CA LYS A 183 -2.22 -0.85 16.22
C LYS A 183 -3.54 -0.25 16.71
N LEU A 184 -4.65 -0.54 16.02
CA LEU A 184 -5.99 -0.11 16.42
C LEU A 184 -6.36 -0.63 17.81
N SER A 185 -6.14 -1.92 18.07
CA SER A 185 -6.36 -2.54 19.38
C SER A 185 -5.66 -1.78 20.51
N SER A 186 -4.37 -1.49 20.33
CA SER A 186 -3.58 -0.73 21.30
C SER A 186 -4.09 0.71 21.46
N LEU A 187 -4.51 1.36 20.38
CA LEU A 187 -5.04 2.71 20.40
C LEU A 187 -6.41 2.80 21.08
N LEU A 188 -7.29 1.82 20.88
CA LEU A 188 -8.60 1.74 21.51
C LEU A 188 -8.47 1.62 23.02
N LEU A 189 -7.57 0.76 23.51
CA LEU A 189 -7.27 0.66 24.95
C LEU A 189 -6.70 1.96 25.51
N LYS A 190 -5.79 2.63 24.77
CA LYS A 190 -5.24 3.93 25.18
C LYS A 190 -6.30 5.02 25.32
N MET A 191 -7.41 4.91 24.58
CA MET A 191 -8.53 5.83 24.64
C MET A 191 -9.65 5.38 25.60
N ASP A 192 -9.46 4.28 26.33
CA ASP A 192 -10.50 3.62 27.13
C ASP A 192 -11.76 3.25 26.33
N ASP A 193 -11.64 3.06 25.00
CA ASP A 193 -12.73 2.62 24.13
C ASP A 193 -12.87 1.09 24.15
N PHE A 194 -13.30 0.57 25.30
CA PHE A 194 -13.51 -0.87 25.50
C PHE A 194 -14.58 -1.45 24.56
N LYS A 195 -15.56 -0.65 24.15
CA LYS A 195 -16.60 -1.09 23.19
C LYS A 195 -16.02 -1.29 21.80
N GLY A 196 -15.20 -0.35 21.34
CA GLY A 196 -14.45 -0.47 20.09
C GLY A 196 -13.50 -1.67 20.13
N TYR A 197 -12.81 -1.87 21.25
CA TYR A 197 -11.92 -3.01 21.44
C TYR A 197 -12.67 -4.34 21.37
N GLU A 198 -13.79 -4.47 22.08
CA GLU A 198 -14.63 -5.68 22.04
C GLU A 198 -15.17 -5.96 20.63
N LYS A 199 -15.59 -4.91 19.91
CA LYS A 199 -16.00 -5.01 18.51
C LYS A 199 -14.86 -5.56 17.65
N LEU A 200 -13.65 -5.02 17.81
CA LEU A 200 -12.49 -5.46 17.04
C LEU A 200 -12.14 -6.92 17.34
N TYR A 201 -12.15 -7.31 18.61
CA TYR A 201 -11.89 -8.68 19.04
C TYR A 201 -12.87 -9.69 18.44
N LYS A 202 -14.16 -9.34 18.36
CA LYS A 202 -15.20 -10.17 17.73
C LYS A 202 -15.01 -10.35 16.23
N LEU A 203 -14.31 -9.44 15.55
CA LEU A 203 -13.98 -9.55 14.14
C LEU A 203 -12.75 -10.44 13.88
N THR A 204 -12.03 -10.85 14.94
CA THR A 204 -10.84 -11.70 14.87
C THR A 204 -10.99 -12.95 15.77
N PRO A 205 -12.08 -13.73 15.65
CA PRO A 205 -12.43 -14.77 16.62
C PRO A 205 -11.43 -15.94 16.67
N ASP A 206 -10.74 -16.21 15.57
CA ASP A 206 -9.80 -17.32 15.44
C ASP A 206 -8.35 -16.94 15.80
N GLU A 207 -8.11 -15.71 16.25
CA GLU A 207 -6.75 -15.21 16.46
C GLU A 207 -6.28 -15.39 17.92
N SER A 208 -5.36 -16.34 18.13
CA SER A 208 -4.73 -16.64 19.42
C SER A 208 -3.38 -15.94 19.64
N ALA A 209 -3.15 -14.82 18.95
CA ALA A 209 -1.89 -14.08 19.05
C ALA A 209 -1.65 -13.56 20.48
N ALA A 210 -0.39 -13.57 20.93
CA ALA A 210 0.00 -13.16 22.28
C ALA A 210 -0.47 -11.74 22.65
N HIS A 211 -0.55 -10.84 21.66
CA HIS A 211 -1.07 -9.48 21.80
C HIS A 211 -2.52 -9.45 22.33
N TRP A 212 -3.40 -10.27 21.75
CA TRP A 212 -4.80 -10.38 22.17
C TRP A 212 -4.96 -11.00 23.56
N ASN A 213 -4.15 -12.02 23.86
CA ASN A 213 -4.20 -12.70 25.15
C ASN A 213 -3.70 -11.81 26.30
N TYR A 214 -2.65 -11.01 26.06
CA TYR A 214 -2.15 -10.05 27.06
C TYR A 214 -3.13 -8.90 27.30
N ASN A 215 -3.72 -8.36 26.23
CA ASN A 215 -4.66 -7.26 26.35
C ASN A 215 -6.02 -7.68 26.96
N ARG A 216 -6.36 -8.97 26.97
CA ARG A 216 -7.59 -9.48 27.59
C ARG A 216 -7.56 -9.47 29.13
N VAL A 217 -6.37 -9.46 29.73
CA VAL A 217 -6.20 -9.58 31.19
C VAL A 217 -5.92 -8.24 31.88
N LEU A 218 -5.84 -7.14 31.11
CA LEU A 218 -5.78 -5.76 31.59
C LEU A 218 -7.20 -5.18 31.70
#